data_AF-A0A840ATB6-F1
#
_entry.id   AF-A0A840ATB6-F1
#
_cell.length_a   1.000
_cell.length_b   1.000
_cell.length_c   1.000
_cell.angle_alpha   90.00
_cell.angle_beta   90.00
_cell.angle_gamma   90.00
#
_symmetry.space_group_name_H-M   'P 1'
#
loop_
_entity.id
_entity.type
_entity.pdbx_description
1 polymer ?
#
loop_
_entity_poly.entity_id
_entity_poly.type
_entity_poly.pdbx_seq_one_letter_code
_entity_poly.pdbx_strand_id
1 'polypeptide(L)' 'MHTSRFWIVGGEYASMAFDRLIEGTQRVLGPFGERGAAEEAWRRLSEENRSQCLMRFTIAAERT' A
#
# COMPACT_ATOMS: atom_id res chain seq x y z
N MET A 1 -17.14 -14.11 14.05
CA MET A 1 -17.11 -13.28 12.83
C MET A 1 -15.67 -12.82 12.63
N HIS A 2 -14.98 -13.24 11.58
CA HIS A 2 -13.65 -12.71 11.26
C HIS A 2 -13.84 -11.32 10.65
N THR A 3 -13.43 -10.28 11.38
CA THR A 3 -13.28 -8.94 10.81
C THR A 3 -12.02 -8.93 9.94
N SER A 4 -12.18 -8.89 8.63
CA SER A 4 -11.06 -8.75 7.71
C SER A 4 -10.65 -7.28 7.67
N ARG A 5 -9.42 -6.98 8.12
CA ARG A 5 -8.85 -5.63 8.05
C ARG A 5 -7.86 -5.56 6.90
N PHE A 6 -7.98 -4.53 6.07
CA PHE A 6 -7.09 -4.32 4.93
C PHE A 6 -6.28 -3.05 5.15
N TRP A 7 -5.01 -3.11 4.80
CA TRP A 7 -4.07 -2.00 4.93
C TRP A 7 -3.41 -1.78 3.59
N ILE A 8 -3.08 -0.53 3.26
CA ILE A 8 -2.19 -0.22 2.15
C ILE A 8 -0.84 0.10 2.75
N VAL A 9 0.19 -0.63 2.34
CA VAL A 9 1.57 -0.47 2.82
C VAL A 9 2.50 -0.28 1.63
N GLY A 10 3.52 0.58 1.78
CA GLY A 10 4.50 0.80 0.73
C GLY A 10 5.29 2.08 0.93
N GLY A 11 5.86 2.59 -0.15
CA GLY A 11 6.78 3.72 -0.15
C GLY A 11 7.70 3.67 -1.36
N GLU A 12 8.80 4.42 -1.28
CA GLU A 12 9.81 4.43 -2.33
C GLU A 12 10.78 3.26 -2.14
N TYR A 13 11.02 2.50 -3.20
CA TYR A 13 11.99 1.41 -3.20
C TYR A 13 13.33 1.86 -3.76
N ALA A 14 14.41 1.27 -3.28
CA ALA A 14 15.75 1.59 -3.76
C ALA A 14 16.03 1.09 -5.19
N SER A 15 15.22 0.16 -5.70
CA SER A 15 15.37 -0.43 -7.02
C SER A 15 14.06 -1.02 -7.54
N MET A 16 14.02 -1.36 -8.83
CA MET A 16 12.89 -2.05 -9.47
C MET A 16 12.74 -3.52 -9.06
N ALA A 17 13.61 -4.05 -8.19
CA ALA A 17 13.42 -5.35 -7.56
C ALA A 17 12.38 -5.30 -6.42
N PHE A 18 12.06 -4.09 -5.92
CA PHE A 18 11.09 -3.85 -4.85
C PHE A 18 11.36 -4.66 -3.56
N ASP A 19 12.63 -4.88 -3.23
CA ASP A 19 13.10 -5.65 -2.08
C ASP A 19 13.47 -4.77 -0.87
N ARG A 20 13.89 -3.53 -1.12
CA ARG A 20 14.31 -2.57 -0.10
C ARG A 20 13.56 -1.24 -0.22
N LEU A 21 12.77 -0.91 0.80
CA LEU A 21 12.19 0.43 0.99
C LEU A 21 13.26 1.42 1.45
N ILE A 22 13.14 2.66 0.98
CA ILE A 22 13.92 3.80 1.49
C ILE A 22 13.31 4.23 2.82
N GLU A 23 14.15 4.32 3.85
CA GLU A 23 13.73 4.73 5.19
C GLU A 23 13.17 6.16 5.19
N GLY A 24 12.09 6.38 5.95
CA GLY A 24 11.37 7.64 6.00
C GLY A 24 10.32 7.81 4.89
N THR A 25 10.30 6.95 3.88
CA THR A 25 9.30 6.99 2.80
C THR A 25 8.11 6.06 3.02
N GLN A 26 8.13 5.25 4.09
CA GLN A 26 7.09 4.28 4.37
C GLN A 26 5.74 4.97 4.59
N ARG A 27 4.69 4.42 4.00
CA ARG A 27 3.30 4.85 4.18
C ARG A 27 2.44 3.67 4.56
N VAL A 28 1.55 3.90 5.51
CA VAL A 28 0.53 2.95 5.95
C VAL A 28 -0.81 3.66 5.96
N LEU A 29 -1.79 3.14 5.20
CA LEU A 29 -3.15 3.66 5.17
C LEU A 29 -4.13 2.53 5.56
N GLY A 30 -5.13 2.85 6.37
CA GLY A 30 -6.12 1.90 6.88
C GLY A 30 -6.25 1.95 8.41
N PRO A 31 -6.91 0.95 9.02
CA PRO A 31 -7.48 -0.23 8.38
C PRO A 31 -8.77 0.09 7.62
N PHE A 32 -8.96 -0.55 6.47
CA PHE A 32 -10.22 -0.59 5.74
C PHE A 32 -10.99 -1.85 6.16
N GLY A 33 -12.29 -1.71 6.41
CA GLY A 33 -13.17 -2.84 6.77
C GLY A 33 -13.55 -3.72 5.56
N GLU A 34 -13.38 -3.20 4.35
CA GLU A 34 -13.71 -3.91 3.11
C GLU A 34 -12.55 -3.80 2.11
N ARG A 35 -12.33 -4.88 1.36
CA ARG A 35 -11.28 -4.93 0.34
C ARG A 35 -11.49 -3.90 -0.77
N GLY A 36 -12.74 -3.69 -1.19
CA GLY A 36 -13.08 -2.72 -2.23
C GLY A 36 -12.68 -1.29 -1.87
N ALA A 37 -12.90 -0.88 -0.62
CA ALA A 37 -12.48 0.43 -0.13
C ALA A 37 -10.95 0.58 -0.14
N ALA A 38 -10.22 -0.47 0.22
CA ALA A 38 -8.75 -0.48 0.14
C ALA A 38 -8.26 -0.41 -1.32
N GLU A 39 -8.91 -1.12 -2.25
CA GLU A 39 -8.57 -1.10 -3.68
C GLU A 39 -8.79 0.27 -4.33
N GLU A 40 -9.87 0.95 -3.98
CA GLU A 40 -10.12 2.30 -4.46
C GLU A 40 -9.09 3.30 -3.93
N ALA A 41 -8.79 3.26 -2.63
CA ALA A 41 -7.77 4.11 -2.03
C ALA A 41 -6.37 3.83 -2.59
N TRP A 42 -6.03 2.55 -2.77
CA TRP A 42 -4.76 2.13 -3.38
C TRP A 42 -4.62 2.62 -4.82
N ARG A 43 -5.69 2.54 -5.62
CA ARG A 43 -5.69 3.02 -7.01
C ARG A 43 -5.42 4.52 -7.07
N ARG A 44 -6.12 5.33 -6.27
CA ARG A 44 -5.91 6.78 -6.20
C ARG A 44 -4.47 7.11 -5.80
N LEU A 45 -3.97 6.49 -4.73
CA LEU A 45 -2.60 6.70 -4.26
C LEU A 45 -1.56 6.29 -5.32
N SER A 46 -1.80 5.20 -6.05
CA SER A 46 -0.89 4.76 -7.11
C SER A 46 -0.89 5.70 -8.31
N GLU A 47 -2.06 6.21 -8.72
CA GLU A 47 -2.18 7.19 -9.81
C GLU A 47 -1.50 8.52 -9.46
N GLU A 48 -1.67 9.02 -8.23
CA GLU A 48 -0.99 10.22 -7.73
C GLU A 48 0.54 10.10 -7.79
N ASN A 49 1.08 8.88 -7.70
CA ASN A 49 2.51 8.60 -7.71
C ASN A 49 2.97 7.91 -9.01
N ARG A 50 2.14 7.88 -10.07
CA ARG A 50 2.40 7.11 -11.30
C ARG A 50 3.71 7.46 -12.00
N SER A 51 4.17 8.71 -11.88
CA SER A 51 5.43 9.17 -12.47
C SER A 51 6.68 8.70 -11.72
N GLN A 52 6.54 8.21 -10.49
CA GLN A 52 7.63 7.73 -9.64
C GLN A 52 7.71 6.21 -9.75
N CYS A 53 8.56 5.69 -10.64
CA CYS A 53 8.64 4.25 -10.94
C CYS A 53 9.01 3.37 -9.73
N LEU A 54 9.64 3.97 -8.72
CA LEU A 54 10.05 3.32 -7.48
C LEU A 54 9.03 3.48 -6.35
N MET A 55 7.99 4.30 -6.52
CA MET A 55 6.92 4.43 -5.54
C MET A 55 5.89 3.32 -5.76
N ARG A 56 5.78 2.39 -4.81
CA ARG A 56 4.88 1.25 -4.93
C ARG A 56 4.14 0.97 -3.62
N PHE A 57 2.87 0.65 -3.75
CA PHE A 57 1.98 0.31 -2.65
C PHE A 57 1.33 -1.06 -2.87
N THR A 58 1.08 -1.78 -1.78
CA THR A 58 0.45 -3.11 -1.77
C THR A 58 -0.65 -3.15 -0.73
N ILE A 59 -1.73 -3.87 -1.00
CA ILE A 59 -2.79 -4.12 -0.02
C ILE A 59 -2.42 -5.38 0.79
N ALA A 60 -2.26 -5.22 2.11
CA ALA A 60 -2.06 -6.30 3.05
C ALA A 60 -3.39 -6.63 3.76
N ALA A 61 -3.72 -7.92 3.86
CA ALA A 61 -4.84 -8.38 4.66
C ALA A 61 -4.33 -8.81 6.04
N GLU A 62 -4.81 -8.14 7.08
CA GLU A 62 -4.54 -8.51 8.47
C GLU A 62 -5.55 -9.59 8.89
N ARG A 63 -5.02 -10.79 9.12
CA ARG A 63 -5.77 -11.89 9.72
C ARG A 63 -5.54 -11.83 11.22
N THR A 64 -6.61 -11.55 11.96
CA THR A 64 -6.66 -11.66 13.42
C THR A 64 -7.13 -13.05 13.80
#